data_AF-A0A2T0B7S6-F1
#
_entry.id   AF-A0A2T0B7S6-F1
#
_cell.length_a   1.000
_cell.length_b   1.000
_cell.length_c   1.000
_cell.angle_alpha   90.00
_cell.angle_beta   90.00
_cell.angle_gamma   90.00
#
_symmetry.space_group_name_H-M   'P 1'
#
loop_
_entity.id
_entity.type
_entity.pdbx_description
1 polymer ?
#
loop_
_entity_poly.entity_id
_entity_poly.type
_entity_poly.pdbx_seq_one_letter_code
_entity_poly.pdbx_strand_id
1 'polypeptide(L)'
;MSNDAENTKDNNISKGDNSNEKSREERINTIINELKDLINDIRNSTQINDAVVQSQAPNDTVDVNTTIVQTAQALAAINSIKTELCRLPLDFCEKEYIDNCVTPLETTMEFIATTSFELATSVSILTTSPIVPRKKGELKDTIHTIYSMNDEVEDIYKVLKKRLKKLTQGDNCCKFL
;
A
#
# COMPACT_ATOMS: atom_id res chain seq x y z
N MET A 1 65.08 42.49 -55.36
CA MET A 1 66.13 42.67 -54.33
C MET A 1 65.49 43.30 -53.12
N SER A 2 65.52 42.57 -51.99
CA SER A 2 65.78 43.08 -50.63
C SER A 2 65.08 44.36 -50.15
N ASN A 3 64.18 44.24 -49.16
CA ASN A 3 64.51 44.42 -47.73
C ASN A 3 63.24 44.55 -46.86
N ASP A 4 63.17 43.67 -45.85
CA ASP A 4 62.98 43.92 -44.41
C ASP A 4 61.97 44.98 -43.94
N ALA A 5 61.05 44.54 -43.08
CA ALA A 5 61.02 45.01 -41.70
C ALA A 5 60.12 44.11 -40.83
N GLU A 6 60.74 43.54 -39.80
CA GLU A 6 60.14 42.90 -38.63
C GLU A 6 59.02 43.73 -37.98
N ASN A 7 58.01 43.04 -37.44
CA ASN A 7 57.53 43.43 -36.12
C ASN A 7 57.03 42.20 -35.34
N THR A 8 57.92 41.70 -34.50
CA THR A 8 57.67 40.69 -33.48
C THR A 8 56.75 41.27 -32.42
N LYS A 9 55.60 40.61 -32.19
CA LYS A 9 54.89 40.75 -30.91
C LYS A 9 54.60 39.38 -30.36
N ASP A 10 55.35 39.09 -29.30
CA ASP A 10 55.10 38.04 -28.32
C ASP A 10 53.62 37.97 -27.96
N ASN A 11 53.09 36.75 -27.92
CA ASN A 11 52.07 36.40 -26.95
C ASN A 11 52.16 34.90 -26.67
N ASN A 12 52.91 34.58 -25.62
CA ASN A 12 52.76 33.37 -24.84
C ASN A 12 51.30 33.24 -24.41
N ILE A 13 50.55 32.31 -25.02
CA ILE A 13 49.33 31.79 -24.41
C ILE A 13 49.64 30.40 -23.87
N SER A 14 49.73 30.41 -22.54
CA SER A 14 49.80 29.30 -21.60
C SER A 14 49.09 28.03 -22.07
N LYS A 15 49.76 26.89 -21.87
CA LYS A 15 49.17 25.54 -21.83
C LYS A 15 48.04 25.52 -20.79
N GLY A 16 46.84 25.91 -21.21
CA GLY A 16 45.61 25.83 -20.44
C GLY A 16 45.06 24.41 -20.51
N ASP A 17 45.42 23.61 -19.50
CA ASP A 17 44.53 22.67 -18.82
C ASP A 17 43.73 21.67 -19.68
N ASN A 18 44.43 20.60 -20.10
CA ASN A 18 43.90 19.41 -20.80
C ASN A 18 42.82 18.64 -19.99
N SER A 19 42.58 19.04 -18.73
CA SER A 19 41.54 18.46 -17.86
C SER A 19 40.14 19.00 -18.16
N ASN A 20 40.04 20.26 -18.59
CA ASN A 20 38.77 20.93 -18.86
C ASN A 20 38.17 20.50 -20.21
N GLU A 21 39.03 20.15 -21.17
CA GLU A 21 38.63 19.63 -22.48
C GLU A 21 38.00 18.24 -22.34
N LYS A 22 38.65 17.36 -21.57
CA LYS A 22 38.14 16.02 -21.27
C LYS A 22 36.82 16.05 -20.49
N SER A 23 36.69 16.98 -19.54
CA SER A 23 35.42 17.20 -18.83
C SER A 23 34.30 17.73 -19.74
N ARG A 24 34.64 18.58 -20.72
CA ARG A 24 33.68 19.02 -21.75
C ARG A 24 33.23 17.88 -22.65
N GLU A 25 34.14 17.02 -23.09
CA GLU A 25 33.81 15.85 -23.91
C GLU A 25 32.88 14.88 -23.17
N GLU A 26 33.13 14.65 -21.88
CA GLU A 26 32.30 13.76 -21.06
C GLU A 26 30.87 14.31 -20.91
N ARG A 27 30.73 15.63 -20.67
CA ARG A 27 29.43 16.31 -20.64
C ARG A 27 28.71 16.26 -21.99
N ILE A 28 29.44 16.41 -23.09
CA ILE A 28 28.89 16.30 -24.45
C ILE A 28 28.36 14.88 -24.69
N ASN A 29 29.11 13.85 -24.27
CA ASN A 29 28.69 12.46 -24.42
C ASN A 29 27.44 12.13 -23.58
N THR A 30 27.31 12.69 -22.37
CA THR A 30 26.10 12.57 -21.56
C THR A 30 24.90 13.18 -22.28
N ILE A 31 25.03 14.41 -22.78
CA ILE A 31 23.96 15.09 -23.53
C ILE A 31 23.56 14.29 -24.78
N ILE A 32 24.52 13.72 -25.49
CA ILE A 32 24.25 12.89 -26.67
C ILE A 32 23.44 11.64 -26.31
N ASN A 33 23.71 11.00 -25.17
CA ASN A 33 22.97 9.82 -24.73
C ASN A 33 21.54 10.20 -24.29
N GLU A 34 21.38 11.27 -23.51
CA GLU A 34 20.06 11.78 -23.12
C GLU A 34 19.20 12.15 -24.33
N LEU A 35 19.81 12.73 -25.37
CA LEU A 35 19.11 13.03 -26.63
C LEU A 35 18.69 11.77 -27.40
N LYS A 36 19.51 10.70 -27.39
CA LYS A 36 19.14 9.42 -28.02
C LYS A 36 17.96 8.77 -27.31
N ASP A 37 17.94 8.81 -25.99
CA ASP A 37 16.84 8.27 -25.19
C ASP A 37 15.55 9.06 -25.45
N LEU A 38 15.63 10.39 -25.49
CA LEU A 38 14.49 11.25 -25.82
C LEU A 38 13.95 10.99 -27.24
N ILE A 39 14.83 10.80 -28.22
CA ILE A 39 14.42 10.47 -29.60
C ILE A 39 13.71 9.11 -29.66
N ASN A 40 14.18 8.12 -28.88
CA ASN A 40 13.53 6.82 -28.79
C ASN A 40 12.14 6.92 -28.15
N ASP A 41 11.99 7.73 -27.10
CA ASP A 41 10.70 7.96 -26.43
C ASP A 41 9.70 8.69 -27.34
N ILE A 42 10.16 9.70 -28.09
CA ILE A 42 9.33 10.39 -29.09
C ILE A 42 8.90 9.42 -30.18
N ARG A 43 9.81 8.58 -30.69
CA ARG A 43 9.50 7.59 -31.73
C ARG A 43 8.49 6.54 -31.25
N ASN A 44 8.62 6.08 -30.01
CA ASN A 44 7.66 5.15 -29.43
C ASN A 44 6.28 5.85 -29.24
N SER A 45 6.28 7.12 -28.84
CA SER A 45 5.06 7.92 -28.71
C SER A 45 4.37 8.19 -30.05
N THR A 46 5.11 8.42 -31.14
CA THR A 46 4.54 8.57 -32.48
C THR A 46 4.03 7.25 -33.03
N GLN A 47 4.67 6.11 -32.75
CA GLN A 47 4.12 4.80 -33.12
C GLN A 47 2.79 4.51 -32.39
N ILE A 48 2.66 4.93 -31.13
CA ILE A 48 1.39 4.84 -30.39
C ILE A 48 0.34 5.76 -31.02
N ASN A 49 0.70 7.00 -31.38
CA ASN A 49 -0.22 7.92 -32.06
C ASN A 49 -0.61 7.43 -33.46
N ASP A 50 0.30 6.84 -34.23
CA ASP A 50 0.00 6.29 -35.56
C ASP A 50 -0.91 5.05 -35.45
N ALA A 51 -0.76 4.21 -34.42
CA ALA A 51 -1.70 3.13 -34.12
C ALA A 51 -3.09 3.64 -33.69
N VAL A 52 -3.15 4.80 -33.02
CA VAL A 52 -4.40 5.48 -32.62
C VAL A 52 -5.03 6.25 -33.79
N VAL A 53 -4.25 6.71 -34.77
CA VAL A 53 -4.75 7.41 -35.97
C VAL A 53 -5.12 6.43 -37.09
N GLN A 54 -4.43 5.29 -37.23
CA GLN A 54 -4.84 4.19 -38.12
C GLN A 54 -6.11 3.47 -37.65
N SER A 55 -6.57 3.69 -36.41
CA SER A 55 -7.90 3.28 -35.98
C SER A 55 -9.02 4.20 -36.48
N GLN A 56 -8.72 5.25 -37.26
CA GLN A 56 -9.67 6.23 -37.77
C GLN A 56 -9.41 6.65 -39.24
N ALA A 57 -9.58 5.71 -40.17
CA ALA A 57 -10.04 6.00 -41.53
C ALA A 57 -11.00 4.88 -41.99
N PRO A 58 -12.20 5.19 -42.52
CA PRO A 58 -13.24 4.19 -42.74
C PRO A 58 -13.02 3.53 -44.11
N ASN A 59 -12.63 2.26 -44.11
CA ASN A 59 -12.90 1.32 -45.20
C ASN A 59 -12.55 -0.11 -44.76
N ASP A 60 -13.17 -0.56 -43.67
CA ASP A 60 -13.34 -1.98 -43.46
C ASP A 60 -14.83 -2.17 -43.24
N THR A 61 -15.47 -2.93 -44.12
CA THR A 61 -16.66 -3.67 -43.73
C THR A 61 -16.26 -4.48 -42.51
N VAL A 62 -16.57 -3.94 -41.33
CA VAL A 62 -16.45 -4.66 -40.06
C VAL A 62 -17.25 -5.93 -40.27
N ASP A 63 -16.54 -7.03 -40.49
CA ASP A 63 -17.19 -8.32 -40.63
C ASP A 63 -17.84 -8.60 -39.29
N VAL A 64 -19.17 -8.52 -39.29
CA VAL A 64 -20.01 -8.68 -38.11
C VAL A 64 -19.64 -9.97 -37.38
N ASN A 65 -19.21 -10.98 -38.12
CA ASN A 65 -18.78 -12.26 -37.59
C ASN A 65 -17.50 -12.14 -36.75
N THR A 66 -16.49 -11.39 -37.21
CA THR A 66 -15.26 -11.15 -36.43
C THR A 66 -15.53 -10.35 -35.16
N THR A 67 -16.41 -9.35 -35.21
CA THR A 67 -16.81 -8.59 -34.00
C THR A 67 -17.58 -9.44 -33.01
N ILE A 68 -18.46 -10.33 -33.48
CA ILE A 68 -19.18 -11.29 -32.62
C ILE A 68 -18.20 -12.23 -31.92
N VAL A 69 -17.22 -12.76 -32.66
CA VAL A 69 -16.19 -13.64 -32.09
C VAL A 69 -15.34 -12.92 -31.04
N GLN A 70 -14.90 -11.69 -31.32
CA GLN A 70 -14.15 -10.87 -30.35
C GLN A 70 -14.97 -10.57 -29.09
N THR A 71 -16.27 -10.27 -29.26
CA THR A 71 -17.18 -10.00 -28.14
C THR A 71 -17.38 -11.25 -27.28
N ALA A 72 -17.54 -12.42 -27.91
CA ALA A 72 -17.65 -13.69 -27.20
C ALA A 72 -16.38 -14.04 -26.42
N GLN A 73 -15.20 -13.79 -27.00
CA GLN A 73 -13.92 -13.96 -26.32
C GLN A 73 -13.76 -12.99 -25.14
N ALA A 74 -14.13 -11.72 -25.31
CA ALA A 74 -14.11 -10.76 -24.23
C ALA A 74 -15.07 -11.16 -23.09
N LEU A 75 -16.27 -11.64 -23.42
CA LEU A 75 -17.23 -12.14 -22.43
C LEU A 75 -16.70 -13.38 -21.69
N ALA A 76 -16.05 -14.29 -22.39
CA ALA A 76 -15.40 -15.46 -21.78
C ALA A 76 -14.26 -15.04 -20.83
N ALA A 77 -13.44 -14.08 -21.23
CA ALA A 77 -12.39 -13.51 -20.39
C ALA A 77 -12.96 -12.83 -19.14
N ILE A 78 -14.02 -12.02 -19.28
CA ILE A 78 -14.74 -11.40 -18.16
C ILE A 78 -15.31 -12.45 -17.22
N ASN A 79 -15.92 -13.51 -17.74
CA ASN A 79 -16.47 -14.59 -16.91
C ASN A 79 -15.36 -15.38 -16.19
N SER A 80 -14.20 -15.56 -16.82
CA SER A 80 -13.03 -16.16 -16.18
C SER A 80 -12.53 -15.28 -15.04
N ILE A 81 -12.39 -13.97 -15.27
CA ILE A 81 -11.99 -13.00 -14.23
C ILE A 81 -12.98 -12.99 -13.08
N LYS A 82 -14.29 -12.99 -13.37
CA LYS A 82 -15.35 -13.10 -12.36
C LYS A 82 -15.24 -14.38 -11.54
N THR A 83 -14.98 -15.51 -12.19
CA THR A 83 -14.84 -16.81 -11.51
C THR A 83 -13.63 -16.82 -10.59
N GLU A 84 -12.50 -16.27 -11.01
CA GLU A 84 -11.31 -16.14 -10.17
C GLU A 84 -11.49 -15.12 -9.04
N LEU A 85 -12.19 -13.99 -9.28
CA LEU A 85 -12.61 -13.05 -8.24
C LEU A 85 -13.52 -13.68 -7.19
N CYS A 86 -14.48 -14.51 -7.62
CA CYS A 86 -15.36 -15.24 -6.71
C CYS A 86 -14.64 -16.36 -5.94
N ARG A 87 -13.51 -16.86 -6.45
CA ARG A 87 -12.65 -17.85 -5.76
C ARG A 87 -11.75 -17.22 -4.72
N LEU A 88 -11.44 -15.94 -4.88
CA LEU A 88 -10.71 -15.20 -3.88
C LEU A 88 -11.67 -14.92 -2.70
N PRO A 89 -11.31 -15.24 -1.44
CA PRO A 89 -12.10 -14.90 -0.24
C PRO A 89 -11.94 -13.40 0.05
N LEU A 90 -12.27 -12.58 -0.93
CA LEU A 90 -12.07 -11.14 -0.94
C LEU A 90 -13.37 -10.45 -0.61
N ASP A 91 -13.85 -10.73 0.59
CA ASP A 91 -14.68 -9.74 1.25
C ASP A 91 -13.76 -8.73 1.92
N PHE A 92 -13.15 -7.86 1.12
CA PHE A 92 -12.25 -6.82 1.62
C PHE A 92 -12.95 -5.91 2.63
N CYS A 93 -14.24 -5.66 2.42
CA CYS A 93 -15.06 -4.84 3.31
C CYS A 93 -15.29 -5.53 4.65
N GLU A 94 -15.63 -6.82 4.64
CA GLU A 94 -15.75 -7.62 5.86
C GLU A 94 -14.40 -7.73 6.59
N LYS A 95 -13.32 -8.01 5.87
CA LYS A 95 -11.98 -8.11 6.45
C LYS A 95 -11.56 -6.79 7.10
N GLU A 96 -11.68 -5.67 6.39
CA GLU A 96 -11.34 -4.35 6.91
C GLU A 96 -12.23 -3.97 8.10
N TYR A 97 -13.52 -4.33 8.06
CA TYR A 97 -14.41 -4.13 9.19
C TYR A 97 -14.03 -5.01 10.39
N ILE A 98 -13.65 -6.27 10.20
CA ILE A 98 -13.19 -7.15 11.27
C ILE A 98 -11.92 -6.56 11.89
N ASP A 99 -10.91 -6.28 11.07
CA ASP A 99 -9.60 -5.80 11.51
C ASP A 99 -9.70 -4.46 12.26
N ASN A 100 -10.57 -3.55 11.82
CA ASN A 100 -10.69 -2.21 12.43
C ASN A 100 -11.78 -2.10 13.50
N CYS A 101 -12.85 -2.91 13.44
CA CYS A 101 -14.02 -2.75 14.31
C CYS A 101 -14.29 -3.95 15.23
N VAL A 102 -13.83 -5.16 14.91
CA VAL A 102 -14.09 -6.35 15.74
C VAL A 102 -12.85 -6.69 16.56
N THR A 103 -11.72 -6.91 15.89
CA THR A 103 -10.46 -7.34 16.48
C THR A 103 -10.00 -6.45 17.63
N PRO A 104 -10.02 -5.10 17.55
CA PRO A 104 -9.53 -4.27 18.66
C PRO A 104 -10.39 -4.42 19.93
N LEU A 105 -11.70 -4.60 19.77
CA LEU A 105 -12.62 -4.81 20.90
C LEU A 105 -12.43 -6.19 21.51
N GLU A 106 -12.28 -7.22 20.66
CA GLU A 106 -11.99 -8.58 21.10
C GLU A 106 -10.66 -8.65 21.86
N THR A 107 -9.58 -8.12 21.29
CA THR A 107 -8.26 -8.10 21.93
C THR A 107 -8.28 -7.33 23.25
N THR A 108 -9.00 -6.20 23.33
CA THR A 108 -9.13 -5.43 24.57
C THR A 108 -9.88 -6.25 25.64
N MET A 109 -10.98 -6.90 25.25
CA MET A 109 -11.76 -7.76 26.14
C MET A 109 -10.92 -8.93 26.67
N GLU A 110 -10.16 -9.60 25.81
CA GLU A 110 -9.26 -10.70 26.17
C GLU A 110 -8.17 -10.23 27.15
N PHE A 111 -7.56 -9.08 26.89
CA PHE A 111 -6.53 -8.52 27.75
C PHE A 111 -7.07 -8.20 29.15
N ILE A 112 -8.23 -7.54 29.25
CA ILE A 112 -8.86 -7.21 30.54
C ILE A 112 -9.26 -8.48 31.28
N ALA A 113 -9.87 -9.46 30.59
CA ALA A 113 -10.27 -10.72 31.19
C ALA A 113 -9.07 -11.51 31.74
N THR A 114 -7.97 -11.57 30.98
CA THR A 114 -6.71 -12.21 31.41
C THR A 114 -6.14 -11.52 32.63
N THR A 115 -6.06 -10.18 32.61
CA THR A 115 -5.54 -9.40 33.74
C THR A 115 -6.41 -9.60 34.99
N SER A 116 -7.74 -9.58 34.85
CA SER A 116 -8.70 -9.84 35.93
C SER A 116 -8.47 -11.23 36.55
N PHE A 117 -8.25 -12.25 35.72
CA PHE A 117 -7.94 -13.61 36.16
C PHE A 117 -6.60 -13.72 36.91
N GLU A 118 -5.54 -13.06 36.41
CA GLU A 118 -4.23 -13.05 37.07
C GLU A 118 -4.28 -12.35 38.44
N LEU A 119 -5.01 -11.24 38.54
CA LEU A 119 -5.24 -10.54 39.80
C LEU A 119 -6.03 -11.42 40.77
N ALA A 120 -7.09 -12.08 40.32
CA ALA A 120 -7.89 -12.99 41.15
C ALA A 120 -7.03 -14.15 41.69
N THR A 121 -6.19 -14.72 40.85
CA THR A 121 -5.23 -15.76 41.23
C THR A 121 -4.24 -15.25 42.28
N SER A 122 -3.67 -14.07 42.06
CA SER A 122 -2.73 -13.44 42.99
C SER A 122 -3.37 -13.18 44.36
N VAL A 123 -4.58 -12.60 44.37
CA VAL A 123 -5.34 -12.36 45.61
C VAL A 123 -5.63 -13.68 46.33
N SER A 124 -6.04 -14.71 45.61
CA SER A 124 -6.33 -16.03 46.17
C SER A 124 -5.10 -16.61 46.90
N ILE A 125 -3.94 -16.57 46.25
CA ILE A 125 -2.67 -17.02 46.84
C ILE A 125 -2.34 -16.19 48.08
N LEU A 126 -2.36 -14.86 48.00
CA LEU A 126 -1.99 -13.99 49.11
C LEU A 126 -2.94 -14.10 50.30
N THR A 127 -4.24 -14.30 50.06
CA THR A 127 -5.23 -14.45 51.14
C THR A 127 -5.06 -15.76 51.93
N THR A 128 -4.47 -16.77 51.31
CA THR A 128 -4.16 -18.06 51.97
C THR A 128 -2.79 -18.08 52.65
N SER A 129 -1.93 -17.08 52.38
CA SER A 129 -0.59 -16.99 52.94
C SER A 129 -0.62 -16.76 54.46
N PRO A 130 0.24 -17.46 55.24
CA PRO A 130 0.37 -17.22 56.68
C PRO A 130 1.09 -15.90 57.00
N ILE A 131 1.74 -15.28 56.00
CA ILE A 131 2.53 -14.04 56.17
C ILE A 131 1.66 -12.80 55.94
N VAL A 132 0.68 -12.89 55.03
CA VAL A 132 -0.15 -11.75 54.64
C VAL A 132 -1.44 -11.75 55.46
N PRO A 133 -1.73 -10.69 56.23
CA PRO A 133 -2.99 -10.60 56.96
C PRO A 133 -4.19 -10.62 55.99
N ARG A 134 -5.15 -11.50 56.24
CA ARG A 134 -6.36 -11.66 55.40
C ARG A 134 -7.19 -10.40 55.19
N LYS A 135 -7.07 -9.41 56.07
CA LYS A 135 -7.79 -8.12 56.03
C LYS A 135 -6.93 -6.96 55.53
N LYS A 136 -5.88 -7.24 54.76
CA LYS A 136 -5.09 -6.17 54.16
C LYS A 136 -5.97 -5.36 53.19
N GLY A 137 -5.96 -4.04 53.33
CA GLY A 137 -6.79 -3.14 52.52
C GLY A 137 -6.55 -3.35 51.03
N GLU A 138 -5.30 -3.53 50.63
CA GLU A 138 -4.89 -3.68 49.24
C GLU A 138 -5.45 -4.95 48.57
N LEU A 139 -5.67 -6.03 49.34
CA LEU A 139 -6.32 -7.24 48.82
C LEU A 139 -7.79 -6.98 48.54
N LYS A 140 -8.48 -6.25 49.43
CA LYS A 140 -9.87 -5.85 49.24
C LYS A 140 -10.02 -4.91 48.06
N ASP A 141 -9.12 -3.94 47.93
CA ASP A 141 -9.12 -2.98 46.82
C ASP A 141 -8.91 -3.70 45.49
N THR A 142 -7.97 -4.64 45.42
CA THR A 142 -7.76 -5.49 44.22
C THR A 142 -9.02 -6.29 43.86
N ILE A 143 -9.75 -6.84 44.83
CA ILE A 143 -11.02 -7.53 44.58
C ILE A 143 -12.06 -6.58 43.98
N HIS A 144 -12.16 -5.35 44.47
CA HIS A 144 -13.06 -4.35 43.89
C HIS A 144 -12.67 -3.95 42.47
N THR A 145 -11.37 -3.83 42.20
CA THR A 145 -10.86 -3.61 40.85
C THR A 145 -11.25 -4.74 39.91
N ILE A 146 -11.11 -6.01 40.32
CA ILE A 146 -11.52 -7.19 39.53
C ILE A 146 -13.00 -7.11 39.14
N TYR A 147 -13.88 -6.75 40.08
CA TYR A 147 -15.32 -6.58 39.77
C TYR A 147 -15.55 -5.45 38.75
N SER A 148 -14.87 -4.31 38.92
CA SER A 148 -14.98 -3.18 37.99
C SER A 148 -14.50 -3.56 36.58
N MET A 149 -13.41 -4.31 36.48
CA MET A 149 -12.90 -4.83 35.20
C MET A 149 -13.90 -5.79 34.52
N ASN A 150 -14.58 -6.63 35.31
CA ASN A 150 -15.61 -7.52 34.76
C ASN A 150 -16.83 -6.75 34.24
N ASP A 151 -17.21 -5.65 34.89
CA ASP A 151 -18.27 -4.76 34.42
C ASP A 151 -17.88 -4.09 33.09
N GLU A 152 -16.63 -3.63 32.96
CA GLU A 152 -16.10 -3.07 31.70
C GLU A 152 -16.07 -4.11 30.56
N VAL A 153 -15.68 -5.35 30.85
CA VAL A 153 -15.70 -6.47 29.89
C VAL A 153 -17.11 -6.72 29.38
N GLU A 154 -18.12 -6.68 30.24
CA GLU A 154 -19.52 -6.86 29.86
C GLU A 154 -19.99 -5.74 28.91
N ASP A 155 -19.56 -4.50 29.14
CA ASP A 155 -19.88 -3.38 28.26
C ASP A 155 -19.21 -3.51 26.87
N ILE A 156 -17.95 -3.95 26.83
CA ILE A 156 -17.26 -4.25 25.57
C ILE A 156 -17.98 -5.39 24.84
N TYR A 157 -18.35 -6.46 25.56
CA TYR A 157 -19.06 -7.61 25.00
C TYR A 157 -20.40 -7.20 24.36
N LYS A 158 -21.17 -6.32 25.00
CA LYS A 158 -22.43 -5.81 24.42
C LYS A 158 -22.21 -5.10 23.07
N VAL A 159 -21.12 -4.34 22.93
CA VAL A 159 -20.78 -3.67 21.67
C VAL A 159 -20.33 -4.68 20.62
N LEU A 160 -19.42 -5.59 20.99
CA LEU A 160 -18.89 -6.63 20.12
C LEU A 160 -20.00 -7.53 19.57
N LYS A 161 -20.92 -7.98 20.43
CA LYS A 161 -22.08 -8.78 20.06
C LYS A 161 -22.96 -8.11 18.99
N LYS A 162 -23.19 -6.79 19.12
CA LYS A 162 -23.93 -6.03 18.10
C LYS A 162 -23.18 -5.95 16.77
N ARG A 163 -21.85 -5.79 16.80
CA ARG A 163 -21.00 -5.74 15.60
C ARG A 163 -20.95 -7.09 14.88
N LEU A 164 -20.82 -8.18 15.60
CA LEU A 164 -20.84 -9.55 15.05
C LEU A 164 -22.21 -9.95 14.48
N LYS A 165 -23.31 -9.47 15.08
CA LYS A 165 -24.65 -9.73 14.54
C LYS A 165 -24.83 -9.16 13.12
N LYS A 166 -24.16 -8.05 12.79
CA LYS A 166 -24.19 -7.47 11.44
C LYS A 166 -23.48 -8.33 10.39
N LEU A 167 -22.51 -9.14 10.80
CA LEU A 167 -21.78 -10.06 9.91
C LEU A 167 -22.58 -11.35 9.65
N THR A 168 -23.40 -11.77 10.62
CA THR A 168 -24.12 -13.05 10.59
C THR A 168 -25.55 -12.95 10.07
N GLN A 169 -26.12 -11.74 10.01
CA GLN A 169 -27.37 -11.48 9.30
C GLN A 169 -27.01 -11.08 7.87
N GLY A 170 -27.33 -11.93 6.90
CA GLY A 170 -26.90 -11.88 5.49
C GLY A 170 -27.37 -10.65 4.70
N ASP A 171 -27.03 -9.46 5.14
CA ASP A 171 -27.13 -8.24 4.37
C ASP A 171 -25.86 -8.09 3.55
N ASN A 172 -25.98 -8.51 2.28
CA ASN A 172 -25.19 -8.12 1.12
C ASN A 172 -24.01 -7.22 1.47
N CYS A 173 -22.83 -7.83 1.56
CA CYS A 173 -21.61 -7.05 1.67
C CYS A 173 -21.60 -6.01 0.53
N CYS A 174 -21.30 -4.77 0.88
CA CYS A 174 -21.50 -3.53 0.10
C CYS A 174 -22.79 -2.71 0.36
N LYS A 175 -23.38 -2.76 1.56
CA LYS A 175 -24.25 -1.66 2.06
C LYS A 175 -23.69 -1.00 3.32
N PHE A 176 -22.49 -0.45 3.23
CA PHE A 176 -22.03 0.58 4.17
C PHE A 176 -21.55 1.78 3.35
N LEU A 177 -22.47 2.74 3.21
CA LEU A 177 -22.36 4.08 2.61
C LEU A 177 -22.05 4.14 1.11
#